data_AF-A0A960JAI7-F1
#
_entry.id   AF-A0A960JAI7-F1
#
_cell.length_a   1.000
_cell.length_b   1.000
_cell.length_c   1.000
_cell.angle_alpha   90.00
_cell.angle_beta   90.00
_cell.angle_gamma   90.00
#
_symmetry.space_group_name_H-M   'P 1'
#
loop_
_entity.id
_entity.type
_entity.pdbx_description
1 polymer ?
#
loop_
_entity_poly.entity_id
_entity_poly.type
_entity_poly.pdbx_seq_one_letter_code
_entity_poly.pdbx_strand_id
1 'polypeptide(L)'
;MSSPQIPDELRHNLGTRPPKFRQADFPDAGAAVRGLSAERSTGAVDVLLVNPPTPDGAVWIRTQHRVGRRSREEMIWPQCSLAQLGAMLQPQYTVAIIDCVAEKMDWKTFEERLRKHSPKWYLTQVTAPTLTNDMYGVMLAKSLGARTIAFGTHVTPMPTETMQSFPALDYVLRGEP
;
A
#
# COMPACT_ATOMS: atom_id res chain seq x y z
N MET A 1 -55.23 -1.34 58.54
CA MET A 1 -53.88 -1.91 58.65
C MET A 1 -52.94 -1.01 57.88
N SER A 2 -52.05 -0.28 58.56
CA SER A 2 -51.18 0.71 57.92
C SER A 2 -50.00 0.01 57.26
N SER A 3 -49.74 0.29 55.98
CA SER A 3 -48.57 -0.23 55.27
C SER A 3 -47.28 0.14 56.02
N PRO A 4 -46.30 -0.77 56.12
CA PRO A 4 -45.03 -0.47 56.76
C PRO A 4 -44.33 0.66 55.98
N GLN A 5 -43.96 1.73 56.67
CA GLN A 5 -43.20 2.84 56.09
C GLN A 5 -41.79 2.36 55.79
N ILE A 6 -41.41 2.37 54.51
CA ILE A 6 -40.03 2.11 54.08
C ILE A 6 -39.15 3.27 54.58
N PRO A 7 -38.07 3.00 55.33
CA PRO A 7 -37.11 4.01 55.77
C PRO A 7 -36.62 4.91 54.62
N ASP A 8 -36.52 6.23 54.86
CA ASP A 8 -36.18 7.23 53.81
C ASP A 8 -34.81 6.99 53.14
N GLU A 9 -33.89 6.36 53.85
CA GLU A 9 -32.58 5.92 53.35
C GLU A 9 -32.67 4.87 52.23
N LEU A 10 -33.72 4.05 52.23
CA LEU A 10 -33.98 3.02 51.20
C LEU A 10 -34.80 3.56 50.01
N ARG A 11 -35.27 4.82 50.08
CA ARG A 11 -36.02 5.47 48.98
C ARG A 11 -35.13 6.08 47.91
N HIS A 12 -33.83 6.25 48.18
CA HIS A 12 -32.88 6.80 47.22
C HIS A 12 -32.40 5.71 46.24
N ASN A 13 -32.81 5.81 44.98
CA ASN A 13 -32.32 4.94 43.92
C ASN A 13 -30.82 5.22 43.66
N LEU A 14 -29.95 4.39 44.22
CA LEU A 14 -28.49 4.47 44.05
C LEU A 14 -28.00 3.99 42.67
N GLY A 15 -28.87 3.40 41.85
CA GLY A 15 -28.54 2.77 40.57
C GLY A 15 -28.47 3.70 39.35
N THR A 16 -28.75 4.99 39.51
CA THR A 16 -28.77 5.97 38.39
C THR A 16 -27.50 6.81 38.26
N ARG A 17 -26.50 6.60 39.13
CA ARG A 17 -25.23 7.32 39.07
C ARG A 17 -24.31 6.66 38.05
N PRO A 18 -23.97 7.32 36.92
CA PRO A 18 -22.95 6.78 36.02
C PRO A 18 -21.64 6.63 36.81
N PRO A 19 -20.96 5.48 36.74
CA PRO A 19 -19.70 5.29 37.42
C PRO A 19 -18.70 6.34 36.91
N LYS A 20 -18.01 7.02 37.82
CA LYS A 20 -16.89 7.89 37.46
C LYS A 20 -15.71 7.02 37.07
N PHE A 21 -15.58 6.71 35.79
CA PHE A 21 -14.38 6.06 35.25
C PHE A 21 -13.26 7.09 35.12
N ARG A 22 -12.07 6.73 35.60
CA ARG A 22 -10.85 7.47 35.25
C ARG A 22 -10.63 7.28 33.76
N GLN A 23 -10.50 8.38 33.01
CA GLN A 23 -10.10 8.28 31.61
C GLN A 23 -8.70 7.68 31.52
N ALA A 24 -8.51 6.81 30.53
CA ALA A 24 -7.21 6.21 30.30
C ALA A 24 -6.20 7.27 29.88
N ASP A 25 -5.07 7.31 30.57
CA ASP A 25 -3.96 8.24 30.34
C ASP A 25 -2.82 7.46 29.67
N PHE A 26 -3.04 7.08 28.42
CA PHE A 26 -2.03 6.33 27.66
C PHE A 26 -0.94 7.28 27.15
N PRO A 27 0.34 6.99 27.35
CA PRO A 27 1.42 7.83 26.86
C PRO A 27 1.48 7.82 25.31
N ASP A 28 1.73 8.99 24.71
CA ASP A 28 1.99 9.10 23.26
C ASP A 28 3.42 8.65 22.93
N ALA A 29 3.58 7.35 22.66
CA ALA A 29 4.85 6.79 22.18
C ALA A 29 5.34 7.43 20.86
N GLY A 30 4.42 7.97 20.05
CA GLY A 30 4.73 8.69 18.82
C GLY A 30 5.56 9.96 19.05
N ALA A 31 5.43 10.61 20.21
CA ALA A 31 6.27 11.74 20.59
C ALA A 31 7.75 11.33 20.74
N ALA A 32 8.02 10.15 21.29
CA ALA A 32 9.38 9.67 21.51
C ALA A 32 10.10 9.25 20.21
N VAL A 33 9.35 8.79 19.20
CA VAL A 33 9.93 8.23 17.95
C VAL A 33 9.87 9.18 16.76
N ARG A 34 9.16 10.32 16.84
CA ARG A 34 8.97 11.27 15.72
C ARG A 34 10.27 11.79 15.09
N GLY A 35 11.35 11.87 15.87
CA GLY A 35 12.67 12.33 15.42
C GLY A 35 13.62 11.21 14.96
N LEU A 36 13.23 9.94 15.14
CA LEU A 36 14.02 8.80 14.67
C LEU A 36 13.78 8.65 13.16
N SER A 37 14.53 9.41 12.36
CA SER A 37 14.55 9.19 10.92
C SER A 37 15.22 7.84 10.66
N ALA A 38 14.51 6.92 10.03
CA ALA A 38 15.10 5.65 9.62
C ALA A 38 16.22 5.95 8.61
N GLU A 39 17.47 5.67 8.98
CA GLU A 39 18.56 5.72 8.00
C GLU A 39 18.21 4.79 6.83
N ARG A 40 18.44 5.30 5.62
CA ARG A 40 18.19 4.51 4.42
C ARG A 40 19.15 3.33 4.39
N SER A 41 18.64 2.17 4.03
CA SER A 41 19.43 0.95 3.90
C SER A 41 20.60 1.14 2.92
N THR A 42 21.66 0.36 3.07
CA THR A 42 22.79 0.34 2.12
C THR A 42 22.37 -0.07 0.70
N GLY A 43 21.23 -0.76 0.55
CA GLY A 43 20.62 -1.14 -0.73
C GLY A 43 19.56 -0.16 -1.24
N ALA A 44 19.46 1.03 -0.65
CA ALA A 44 18.42 1.98 -1.00
C ALA A 44 18.57 2.57 -2.41
N VAL A 45 17.45 2.77 -3.10
CA VAL A 45 17.41 3.31 -4.48
C VAL A 45 16.52 4.53 -4.57
N ASP A 46 16.76 5.44 -5.50
CA ASP A 46 15.87 6.60 -5.70
C ASP A 46 14.53 6.16 -6.28
N VAL A 47 14.54 5.26 -7.26
CA VAL A 47 13.34 4.79 -7.96
C VAL A 47 13.29 3.26 -7.96
N LEU A 48 12.15 2.70 -7.55
CA LEU A 48 11.84 1.29 -7.67
C LEU A 48 10.70 1.10 -8.67
N LEU A 49 10.98 0.38 -9.75
CA LEU A 49 10.03 0.04 -10.81
C LEU A 49 9.52 -1.39 -10.59
N VAL A 50 8.20 -1.59 -10.52
CA VAL A 50 7.63 -2.85 -10.01
C VAL A 50 6.52 -3.40 -10.89
N ASN A 51 6.68 -4.66 -11.31
CA ASN A 51 5.57 -5.55 -11.66
C ASN A 51 5.21 -6.37 -10.41
N PRO A 52 4.10 -6.05 -9.71
CA PRO A 52 3.87 -6.49 -8.33
C PRO A 52 3.41 -7.96 -8.25
N PRO A 53 3.43 -8.57 -7.05
CA PRO A 53 2.92 -9.93 -6.85
C PRO A 53 1.48 -10.06 -7.36
N THR A 54 1.12 -11.27 -7.79
CA THR A 54 -0.23 -11.52 -8.33
C THR A 54 -1.18 -11.99 -7.23
N PRO A 55 -2.50 -11.81 -7.40
CA PRO A 55 -3.48 -12.20 -6.39
C PRO A 55 -3.45 -13.70 -6.04
N ASP A 56 -3.11 -14.54 -7.02
CA ASP A 56 -3.20 -15.99 -6.97
C ASP A 56 -1.88 -16.71 -7.29
N GLY A 57 -0.77 -15.97 -7.41
CA GLY A 57 0.53 -16.50 -7.79
C GLY A 57 0.65 -16.94 -9.26
N ALA A 58 -0.42 -16.80 -10.05
CA ALA A 58 -0.39 -17.12 -11.49
C ALA A 58 0.26 -16.01 -12.31
N VAL A 59 0.62 -16.30 -13.56
CA VAL A 59 1.17 -15.28 -14.47
C VAL A 59 0.07 -14.36 -15.00
N TRP A 60 0.06 -13.12 -14.53
CA TRP A 60 -0.79 -12.04 -15.05
C TRP A 60 -0.01 -11.12 -15.98
N ILE A 61 -0.56 -10.86 -17.16
CA ILE A 61 0.04 -9.98 -18.14
C ILE A 61 -0.39 -8.55 -17.82
N ARG A 62 0.55 -7.71 -17.39
CA ARG A 62 0.29 -6.30 -17.05
C ARG A 62 0.74 -5.31 -18.13
N THR A 63 1.41 -5.78 -19.17
CA THR A 63 2.05 -4.93 -20.18
C THR A 63 1.83 -5.43 -21.61
N GLN A 64 2.01 -4.53 -22.59
CA GLN A 64 1.76 -4.72 -24.03
C GLN A 64 0.32 -5.15 -24.41
N HIS A 65 0.13 -5.68 -25.62
CA HIS A 65 -1.19 -5.91 -26.25
C HIS A 65 -2.06 -7.01 -25.62
N ARG A 66 -1.60 -7.68 -24.55
CA ARG A 66 -2.37 -8.74 -23.87
C ARG A 66 -2.63 -8.46 -22.39
N VAL A 67 -2.58 -7.18 -22.00
CA VAL A 67 -2.86 -6.71 -20.64
C VAL A 67 -4.17 -7.25 -20.06
N GLY A 68 -4.18 -7.44 -18.74
CA GLY A 68 -5.38 -7.83 -17.99
C GLY A 68 -5.78 -9.30 -18.20
N ARG A 69 -4.89 -10.14 -18.71
CA ARG A 69 -5.15 -11.57 -18.89
C ARG A 69 -4.25 -12.38 -17.97
N ARG A 70 -4.84 -13.39 -17.35
CA ARG A 70 -4.11 -14.50 -16.77
C ARG A 70 -3.63 -15.42 -17.91
N SER A 71 -2.33 -15.67 -17.97
CA SER A 71 -1.69 -16.52 -18.97
C SER A 71 -2.10 -17.98 -18.75
N ARG A 72 -2.54 -18.68 -19.80
CA ARG A 72 -2.90 -20.11 -19.68
C ARG A 72 -1.67 -21.01 -19.82
N GLU A 73 -0.71 -20.55 -20.61
CA GLU A 73 0.53 -21.22 -20.93
C GLU A 73 1.65 -20.88 -19.94
N GLU A 74 1.35 -20.10 -18.88
CA GLU A 74 2.33 -19.55 -17.92
C GLU A 74 3.46 -18.74 -18.61
N MET A 75 3.16 -18.19 -19.81
CA MET A 75 4.09 -17.36 -20.57
C MET A 75 4.29 -16.01 -19.88
N ILE A 76 5.53 -15.73 -19.47
CA ILE A 76 5.95 -14.45 -18.90
C ILE A 76 6.21 -13.45 -20.03
N TRP A 77 5.57 -12.29 -19.96
CA TRP A 77 5.80 -11.20 -20.89
C TRP A 77 6.89 -10.26 -20.35
N PRO A 78 7.89 -9.89 -21.18
CA PRO A 78 8.97 -9.03 -20.73
C PRO A 78 8.43 -7.65 -20.35
N GLN A 79 8.90 -7.12 -19.23
CA GLN A 79 8.49 -5.81 -18.72
C GLN A 79 9.19 -4.67 -19.48
N CYS A 80 8.94 -4.55 -20.79
CA CYS A 80 9.60 -3.56 -21.65
C CYS A 80 9.36 -2.12 -21.16
N SER A 81 8.14 -1.79 -20.71
CA SER A 81 7.85 -0.45 -20.17
C SER A 81 8.66 -0.14 -18.91
N LEU A 82 8.86 -1.11 -18.01
CA LEU A 82 9.71 -0.92 -16.84
C LEU A 82 11.19 -0.78 -17.24
N ALA A 83 11.66 -1.59 -18.19
CA ALA A 83 13.03 -1.49 -18.70
C ALA A 83 13.29 -0.14 -19.38
N GLN A 84 12.35 0.34 -20.18
CA GLN A 84 12.41 1.64 -20.86
C GLN A 84 12.45 2.81 -19.87
N LEU A 85 11.56 2.80 -18.87
CA LEU A 85 11.59 3.77 -17.77
C LEU A 85 12.92 3.72 -17.02
N GLY A 86 13.45 2.53 -16.75
CA GLY A 86 14.75 2.36 -16.10
C GLY A 86 15.88 2.99 -16.90
N ALA A 87 15.89 2.78 -18.22
CA ALA A 87 16.88 3.37 -19.13
C ALA A 87 16.79 4.90 -19.19
N MET A 88 15.58 5.48 -19.14
CA MET A 88 15.38 6.94 -19.15
C MET A 88 15.80 7.63 -17.84
N LEU A 89 15.74 6.91 -16.72
CA LEU A 89 16.07 7.45 -15.39
C LEU A 89 17.56 7.36 -15.07
N GLN A 90 18.28 6.46 -15.74
CA GLN A 90 19.73 6.35 -15.60
C GLN A 90 20.47 7.34 -16.52
N PRO A 91 21.64 7.86 -16.08
CA PRO A 91 22.34 7.59 -14.82
C PRO A 91 21.95 8.52 -13.66
N GLN A 92 21.01 9.46 -13.85
CA GLN A 92 20.72 10.52 -12.86
C GLN A 92 20.12 9.98 -11.56
N TYR A 93 19.40 8.86 -11.63
CA TYR A 93 18.80 8.19 -10.48
C TYR A 93 19.39 6.80 -10.26
N THR A 94 19.49 6.39 -8.99
CA THR A 94 19.67 4.97 -8.67
C THR A 94 18.33 4.24 -8.86
N VAL A 95 18.32 3.22 -9.73
CA VAL A 95 17.10 2.52 -10.13
C VAL A 95 17.24 1.02 -9.84
N ALA A 96 16.17 0.42 -9.34
CA ALA A 96 16.00 -1.03 -9.33
C ALA A 96 14.66 -1.41 -9.99
N ILE A 97 14.63 -2.60 -10.61
CA ILE A 97 13.42 -3.20 -11.17
C ILE A 97 13.14 -4.49 -10.40
N ILE A 98 11.89 -4.69 -9.99
CA ILE A 98 11.40 -5.96 -9.43
C ILE A 98 10.29 -6.47 -10.33
N ASP A 99 10.46 -7.70 -10.81
CA ASP A 99 9.41 -8.43 -11.53
C ASP A 99 8.96 -9.63 -10.70
N CYS A 100 7.93 -9.41 -9.87
CA CYS A 100 7.42 -10.45 -8.98
C CYS A 100 6.79 -11.62 -9.75
N VAL A 101 6.32 -11.41 -10.98
CA VAL A 101 5.74 -12.48 -11.79
C VAL A 101 6.86 -13.38 -12.31
N ALA A 102 7.93 -12.79 -12.87
CA ALA A 102 9.08 -13.54 -13.35
C ALA A 102 9.83 -14.25 -12.22
N GLU A 103 9.96 -13.61 -11.05
CA GLU A 103 10.64 -14.16 -9.87
C GLU A 103 9.75 -15.07 -9.00
N LYS A 104 8.47 -15.26 -9.36
CA LYS A 104 7.47 -15.99 -8.55
C LYS A 104 7.43 -15.51 -7.09
N MET A 105 7.53 -14.20 -6.92
CA MET A 105 7.66 -13.55 -5.62
C MET A 105 6.29 -13.36 -4.98
N ASP A 106 6.15 -13.83 -3.74
CA ASP A 106 4.96 -13.60 -2.94
C ASP A 106 4.99 -12.23 -2.24
N TRP A 107 3.89 -11.86 -1.60
CA TRP A 107 3.76 -10.58 -0.90
C TRP A 107 4.77 -10.41 0.24
N LYS A 108 5.07 -11.48 0.98
CA LYS A 108 6.02 -11.44 2.08
C LYS A 108 7.43 -11.10 1.57
N THR A 109 7.89 -11.83 0.56
CA THR A 109 9.20 -11.61 -0.06
C THR A 109 9.28 -10.24 -0.72
N PHE A 110 8.20 -9.80 -1.37
CA PHE A 110 8.12 -8.47 -1.95
C PHE A 110 8.23 -7.37 -0.89
N GLU A 111 7.57 -7.50 0.26
CA GLU A 111 7.66 -6.52 1.34
C GLU A 111 9.09 -6.43 1.91
N GLU A 112 9.76 -7.57 2.08
CA GLU A 112 11.17 -7.62 2.50
C GLU A 112 12.09 -6.90 1.48
N ARG A 113 11.88 -7.13 0.18
CA ARG A 113 12.60 -6.44 -0.89
C ARG A 113 12.32 -4.93 -0.90
N LEU A 114 11.06 -4.54 -0.73
CA LEU A 114 10.65 -3.14 -0.71
C LEU A 114 11.31 -2.39 0.47
N ARG A 115 11.34 -3.01 1.67
CA ARG A 115 12.05 -2.48 2.84
C ARG A 115 13.55 -2.37 2.60
N LYS A 116 14.16 -3.39 1.99
CA LYS A 116 15.58 -3.38 1.62
C LYS A 116 15.92 -2.28 0.62
N HIS A 117 15.06 -2.01 -0.35
CA HIS A 117 15.28 -0.97 -1.37
C HIS A 117 14.88 0.43 -0.92
N SER A 118 14.05 0.57 0.13
CA SER A 118 13.65 1.84 0.75
C SER A 118 13.52 3.00 -0.26
N PRO A 119 12.66 2.86 -1.28
CA PRO A 119 12.68 3.77 -2.42
C PRO A 119 12.09 5.14 -2.09
N LYS A 120 12.60 6.21 -2.71
CA LYS A 120 11.94 7.53 -2.65
C LYS A 120 10.70 7.54 -3.55
N TRP A 121 10.79 6.89 -4.69
CA TRP A 121 9.72 6.77 -5.67
C TRP A 121 9.42 5.31 -5.98
N TYR A 122 8.15 4.94 -5.86
CA TYR A 122 7.63 3.64 -6.22
C TYR A 122 6.77 3.77 -7.46
N LEU A 123 7.16 3.13 -8.56
CA LEU A 123 6.41 3.09 -9.81
C LEU A 123 5.91 1.68 -10.07
N THR A 124 4.61 1.53 -10.36
CA THR A 124 4.06 0.22 -10.70
C THR A 124 3.12 0.26 -11.91
N GLN A 125 3.15 -0.80 -12.69
CA GLN A 125 2.23 -1.00 -13.80
C GLN A 125 0.93 -1.64 -13.32
N VAL A 126 -0.21 -1.06 -13.71
CA VAL A 126 -1.52 -1.49 -13.23
C VAL A 126 -2.48 -1.79 -14.37
N THR A 127 -3.30 -2.83 -14.18
CA THR A 127 -4.37 -3.22 -15.08
C THR A 127 -5.66 -3.46 -14.31
N ALA A 128 -6.81 -3.34 -14.97
CA ALA A 128 -8.11 -3.38 -14.28
C ALA A 128 -8.32 -4.68 -13.46
N PRO A 129 -8.00 -5.89 -13.97
CA PRO A 129 -8.30 -7.13 -13.25
C PRO A 129 -7.45 -7.35 -11.98
N THR A 130 -6.27 -6.72 -11.90
CA THR A 130 -5.36 -6.83 -10.75
C THR A 130 -5.31 -5.57 -9.91
N LEU A 131 -6.12 -4.54 -10.22
CA LEU A 131 -5.99 -3.20 -9.66
C LEU A 131 -5.93 -3.20 -8.13
N THR A 132 -6.94 -3.76 -7.45
CA THR A 132 -7.01 -3.76 -5.98
C THR A 132 -5.81 -4.48 -5.35
N ASN A 133 -5.34 -5.55 -5.97
CA ASN A 133 -4.14 -6.26 -5.55
C ASN A 133 -2.89 -5.41 -5.75
N ASP A 134 -2.74 -4.78 -6.91
CA ASP A 134 -1.56 -3.96 -7.22
C ASP A 134 -1.50 -2.71 -6.30
N MET A 135 -2.67 -2.19 -5.91
CA MET A 135 -2.79 -1.10 -4.93
C MET A 135 -2.35 -1.49 -3.51
N TYR A 136 -2.29 -2.79 -3.17
CA TYR A 136 -1.67 -3.22 -1.92
C TYR A 136 -0.17 -2.92 -1.92
N GLY A 137 0.53 -3.13 -3.04
CA GLY A 137 1.94 -2.75 -3.19
C GLY A 137 2.16 -1.24 -3.09
N VAL A 138 1.26 -0.45 -3.69
CA VAL A 138 1.24 1.01 -3.54
C VAL A 138 1.09 1.42 -2.08
N MET A 139 0.14 0.84 -1.36
CA MET A 139 -0.09 1.12 0.06
C MET A 139 1.14 0.78 0.91
N LEU A 140 1.76 -0.39 0.69
CA LEU A 140 2.98 -0.79 1.39
C LEU A 140 4.11 0.21 1.13
N ALA A 141 4.35 0.61 -0.12
CA ALA A 141 5.38 1.58 -0.46
C ALA A 141 5.11 2.94 0.19
N LYS A 142 3.86 3.40 0.18
CA LYS A 142 3.45 4.65 0.82
C LYS A 142 3.68 4.61 2.33
N SER A 143 3.40 3.49 2.99
CA SER A 143 3.62 3.29 4.42
C SER A 143 5.09 3.39 4.82
N LEU A 144 6.00 3.12 3.87
CA LEU A 144 7.45 3.24 4.03
C LEU A 144 7.99 4.63 3.64
N GLY A 145 7.11 5.57 3.32
CA GLY A 145 7.48 6.94 2.98
C GLY A 145 7.78 7.18 1.50
N ALA A 146 7.59 6.19 0.63
CA ALA A 146 7.76 6.39 -0.81
C ALA A 146 6.62 7.26 -1.38
N ARG A 147 6.94 8.06 -2.39
CA ARG A 147 5.95 8.67 -3.27
C ARG A 147 5.56 7.67 -4.34
N THR A 148 4.27 7.45 -4.53
CA THR A 148 3.77 6.34 -5.34
C THR A 148 3.21 6.83 -6.67
N ILE A 149 3.51 6.08 -7.72
CA ILE A 149 3.15 6.41 -9.09
C ILE A 149 2.64 5.14 -9.76
N ALA A 150 1.52 5.24 -10.46
CA ALA A 150 0.99 4.16 -11.28
C ALA A 150 0.94 4.57 -12.75
N PHE A 151 1.13 3.60 -13.64
CA PHE A 151 0.91 3.76 -15.07
C PHE A 151 0.25 2.49 -15.62
N GLY A 152 -0.35 2.59 -16.81
CA GLY A 152 -0.95 1.44 -17.48
C GLY A 152 -2.38 1.70 -17.97
N THR A 153 -2.97 0.67 -18.55
CA THR A 153 -4.21 0.78 -19.33
C THR A 153 -5.44 1.10 -18.49
N HIS A 154 -5.43 0.81 -17.18
CA HIS A 154 -6.54 1.15 -16.30
C HIS A 154 -6.52 2.62 -15.85
N VAL A 155 -5.36 3.08 -15.36
CA VAL A 155 -5.23 4.43 -14.78
C VAL A 155 -5.17 5.53 -15.84
N THR A 156 -4.80 5.22 -17.08
CA THR A 156 -4.79 6.19 -18.19
C THR A 156 -6.16 6.80 -18.48
N PRO A 157 -7.25 6.02 -18.63
CA PRO A 157 -8.59 6.55 -18.85
C PRO A 157 -9.31 7.00 -17.56
N MET A 158 -8.96 6.45 -16.38
CA MET A 158 -9.65 6.73 -15.11
C MET A 158 -8.70 7.21 -13.99
N PRO A 159 -7.83 8.22 -14.23
CA PRO A 159 -6.80 8.60 -13.27
C PRO A 159 -7.40 9.14 -11.97
N THR A 160 -8.35 10.07 -12.06
CA THR A 160 -8.91 10.79 -10.92
C THR A 160 -9.74 9.87 -10.04
N GLU A 161 -10.60 9.05 -10.63
CA GLU A 161 -11.45 8.09 -9.93
C GLU A 161 -10.61 7.02 -9.24
N THR A 162 -9.54 6.55 -9.89
CA THR A 162 -8.62 5.58 -9.29
C THR A 162 -7.91 6.19 -8.08
N MET A 163 -7.34 7.39 -8.22
CA MET A 163 -6.65 8.06 -7.11
C MET A 163 -7.58 8.40 -5.95
N GLN A 164 -8.83 8.77 -6.22
CA GLN A 164 -9.86 8.95 -5.18
C GLN A 164 -10.14 7.64 -4.43
N SER A 165 -10.23 6.53 -5.15
CA SER A 165 -10.48 5.20 -4.57
C SER A 165 -9.28 4.63 -3.83
N PHE A 166 -8.07 5.02 -4.22
CA PHE A 166 -6.81 4.55 -3.64
C PHE A 166 -5.92 5.73 -3.23
N PRO A 167 -6.17 6.37 -2.06
CA PRO A 167 -5.45 7.57 -1.62
C PRO A 167 -3.95 7.36 -1.38
N ALA A 168 -3.48 6.12 -1.29
CA ALA A 168 -2.06 5.80 -1.21
C ALA A 168 -1.34 6.01 -2.55
N LEU A 169 -2.05 6.18 -3.67
CA LEU A 169 -1.53 6.47 -4.99
C LEU A 169 -1.40 8.00 -5.18
N ASP A 170 -0.17 8.52 -5.20
CA ASP A 170 0.08 9.96 -5.26
C ASP A 170 -0.02 10.54 -6.68
N TYR A 171 0.40 9.77 -7.70
CA TYR A 171 0.42 10.24 -9.08
C TYR A 171 0.04 9.14 -10.08
N VAL A 172 -0.47 9.55 -11.23
CA VAL A 172 -0.70 8.69 -12.38
C VAL A 172 0.05 9.24 -13.59
N LEU A 173 0.85 8.40 -14.25
CA LEU A 173 1.38 8.66 -15.58
C LEU A 173 0.35 8.17 -16.61
N ARG A 174 -0.16 9.10 -17.42
CA ARG A 174 -1.16 8.82 -18.45
C ARG A 174 -0.48 8.59 -19.80
N GLY A 175 -0.99 7.60 -20.54
CA GLY A 175 -0.36 7.15 -21.79
C GLY A 175 0.60 5.99 -21.55
N GLU A 176 1.09 5.39 -22.63
CA GLU A 176 2.16 4.39 -22.53
C GLU A 176 3.52 5.11 -22.55
N PRO A 177 4.43 4.81 -21.61
CA PRO A 177 5.78 5.36 -21.58
C PRO A 177 6.72 4.76 -22.63
#